data_AF-A0A8H9CP02-F1
#
_entry.id   AF-A0A8H9CP02-F1
#
_cell.length_a   1.000
_cell.length_b   1.000
_cell.length_c   1.000
_cell.angle_alpha   90.00
_cell.angle_beta   90.00
_cell.angle_gamma   90.00
#
_symmetry.space_group_name_H-M   'P 1'
#
loop_
_entity.id
_entity.type
_entity.pdbx_description
1 polymer ?
#
loop_
_entity_poly.entity_id
_entity_poly.type
_entity_poly.pdbx_seq_one_letter_code
_entity_poly.pdbx_strand_id
1 'polypeptide(L)' 'MRYLRDLRMERVREDLLDPRQPRSVTAIVTRWGFFQLGRFAIEYRRRYGETPRETLLKARI' A
#
# COMPACT_ATOMS: atom_id res chain seq x y z
N MET A 1 12.22 14.50 8.74
CA MET A 1 12.45 13.57 7.61
C MET A 1 11.30 12.54 7.44
N ARG A 2 10.06 12.99 7.19
CA ARG A 2 8.89 12.09 7.02
C ARG A 2 8.40 12.00 5.56
N TYR A 3 8.78 12.98 4.75
CA TYR A 3 8.36 13.16 3.35
C TYR A 3 8.58 11.93 2.47
N LEU A 4 9.77 11.31 2.50
CA LEU A 4 10.05 10.13 1.67
C LEU A 4 9.16 8.93 2.01
N ARG A 5 8.80 8.78 3.29
CA ARG A 5 7.95 7.70 3.74
C ARG A 5 6.50 7.91 3.31
N ASP A 6 6.03 9.14 3.42
CA ASP A 6 4.69 9.52 3.01
C ASP A 6 4.52 9.38 1.49
N LEU A 7 5.55 9.77 0.71
CA LEU A 7 5.59 9.57 -0.73
C LEU A 7 5.58 8.08 -1.11
N ARG A 8 6.39 7.25 -0.45
CA ARG A 8 6.38 5.79 -0.69
C ARG A 8 5.02 5.18 -0.38
N MET A 9 4.35 5.64 0.67
CA MET A 9 3.01 5.14 1.04
C MET A 9 1.95 5.53 0.01
N GLU A 10 2.06 6.71 -0.59
CA GLU A 10 1.20 7.14 -1.70
C GLU A 10 1.44 6.29 -2.95
N ARG A 11 2.70 6.03 -3.31
CA ARG A 11 3.05 5.14 -4.42
C ARG A 11 2.58 3.70 -4.23
N VAL A 12 2.61 3.18 -2.99
CA VAL A 12 2.00 1.89 -2.69
C VAL A 12 0.51 1.90 -3.00
N ARG A 13 -0.22 2.97 -2.64
CA ARG A 13 -1.64 3.08 -2.93
C ARG A 13 -1.92 3.12 -4.44
N GLU A 14 -1.13 3.88 -5.20
CA GLU A 14 -1.20 3.90 -6.67
C GLU A 14 -1.02 2.49 -7.25
N ASP A 15 0.02 1.76 -6.82
CA ASP A 15 0.28 0.40 -7.29
C ASP A 15 -0.80 -0.61 -6.88
N LEU A 16 -1.41 -0.44 -5.69
CA LEU A 16 -2.53 -1.30 -5.25
C LEU A 16 -3.80 -1.06 -6.08
N LEU A 17 -3.96 0.14 -6.64
CA LEU A 17 -5.09 0.51 -7.49
C LEU A 17 -4.86 0.21 -8.97
N ASP A 18 -3.62 -0.07 -9.40
CA ASP A 18 -3.30 -0.40 -10.78
C ASP A 18 -3.54 -1.89 -11.07
N PRO A 19 -4.50 -2.26 -11.95
CA PRO A 19 -4.80 -3.65 -12.27
C PRO A 19 -3.66 -4.38 -13.02
N ARG A 20 -2.65 -3.64 -13.52
CA ARG A 20 -1.46 -4.20 -14.19
C ARG A 20 -0.39 -4.64 -13.18
N GLN A 21 -0.49 -4.24 -11.92
CA GLN A 21 0.47 -4.61 -10.89
C GLN A 21 0.20 -6.02 -10.33
N PRO A 22 1.20 -6.66 -9.69
CA PRO A 22 1.02 -7.94 -9.04
C PRO A 22 -0.15 -7.93 -8.05
N ARG A 23 -0.97 -8.97 -8.07
CA ARG A 23 -2.11 -9.15 -7.15
C ARG A 23 -1.68 -9.59 -5.74
N SER A 24 -0.63 -8.97 -5.21
CA SER A 24 -0.05 -9.27 -3.90
C SER A 24 0.30 -7.98 -3.19
N VAL A 25 -0.47 -7.69 -2.12
CA VAL A 25 -0.19 -6.58 -1.21
C VAL A 25 1.27 -6.65 -0.72
N THR A 26 1.74 -7.83 -0.30
CA THR A 26 3.10 -8.01 0.21
C THR A 26 4.14 -7.63 -0.84
N ALA A 27 3.98 -8.08 -2.09
CA ALA A 27 4.95 -7.81 -3.16
C ALA A 27 5.04 -6.30 -3.49
N ILE A 28 3.90 -5.61 -3.51
CA ILE A 28 3.85 -4.16 -3.75
C ILE A 28 4.49 -3.41 -2.57
N VAL A 29 4.10 -3.74 -1.33
CA VAL A 29 4.56 -3.06 -0.12
C VAL A 29 6.07 -3.22 0.08
N THR A 30 6.63 -4.42 -0.15
CA THR A 30 8.08 -4.67 -0.03
C THR A 30 8.89 -4.00 -1.14
N ARG A 31 8.36 -3.88 -2.37
CA ARG A 31 9.00 -3.13 -3.47
C ARG A 31 9.27 -1.67 -3.09
N TRP A 32 8.37 -1.05 -2.32
CA TRP A 32 8.52 0.31 -1.83
C TRP A 32 9.32 0.42 -0.51
N GLY A 33 9.91 -0.68 -0.04
CA GLY A 33 10.81 -0.72 1.11
C GLY A 33 10.12 -0.84 2.47
N PHE A 34 8.85 -1.26 2.52
CA PHE A 34 8.15 -1.55 3.77
C PHE A 34 8.22 -3.05 4.07
N PHE A 35 8.99 -3.42 5.10
CA PHE A 35 9.15 -4.82 5.51
C PHE A 35 8.32 -5.19 6.76
N GLN A 36 7.86 -4.19 7.52
CA GLN A 36 7.01 -4.37 8.69
C GLN A 36 5.53 -4.31 8.29
N LEU A 37 5.02 -5.38 7.67
CA LEU A 37 3.67 -5.41 7.07
C LEU A 37 2.54 -5.06 8.04
N GLY A 38 2.60 -5.57 9.29
CA GLY A 38 1.59 -5.26 10.31
C GLY A 38 1.56 -3.77 10.68
N ARG A 39 2.75 -3.18 10.88
CA ARG A 39 2.89 -1.75 11.18
C ARG A 39 2.43 -0.89 10.00
N PHE A 40 2.85 -1.26 8.79
CA PHE A 40 2.43 -0.61 7.56
C PHE A 40 0.91 -0.62 7.41
N ALA A 41 0.25 -1.77 7.61
CA ALA A 41 -1.19 -1.88 7.47
C ALA A 41 -1.95 -0.98 8.47
N ILE A 42 -1.47 -0.87 9.71
CA ILE A 42 -2.05 0.02 10.73
C ILE A 42 -1.93 1.48 10.29
N GLU A 43 -0.75 1.91 9.84
CA GLU A 43 -0.54 3.30 9.41
C GLU A 43 -1.25 3.64 8.11
N TYR A 44 -1.29 2.70 7.17
CA TYR A 44 -2.05 2.82 5.93
C TYR A 44 -3.54 3.00 6.23
N ARG A 45 -4.10 2.18 7.13
CA ARG A 45 -5.50 2.31 7.57
C ARG A 45 -5.76 3.64 8.28
N ARG A 46 -4.84 4.09 9.13
CA ARG A 46 -4.94 5.42 9.78
C ARG A 46 -4.97 6.56 8.76
N ARG A 47 -4.25 6.43 7.64
CA ARG A 47 -4.17 7.46 6.60
C ARG A 47 -5.33 7.43 5.62
N TYR A 48 -5.79 6.24 5.22
CA TYR A 48 -6.73 6.08 4.09
C TYR A 48 -8.09 5.49 4.48
N GLY A 49 -8.29 5.14 5.75
CA GLY A 49 -9.55 4.59 6.26
C GLY A 49 -9.79 3.11 5.92
N GLU A 50 -8.92 2.51 5.10
CA GLU A 50 -9.01 1.13 4.63
C GLU A 50 -7.64 0.44 4.71
N THR A 51 -7.63 -0.88 4.69
CA THR A 51 -6.42 -1.69 4.63
C THR A 51 -5.88 -1.79 3.19
N PRO A 52 -4.58 -2.06 3.02
CA PRO A 52 -4.01 -2.28 1.68
C PRO A 52 -4.72 -3.39 0.87
N ARG A 53 -5.24 -4.40 1.56
CA ARG A 53 -6.02 -5.49 0.95
C ARG A 53 -7.36 -5.00 0.43
N GLU A 54 -8.06 -4.15 1.18
CA GLU A 54 -9.32 -3.54 0.74
C GLU A 54 -9.10 -2.64 -0.48
N THR A 55 -8.03 -1.84 -0.49
CA THR A 55 -7.64 -1.06 -1.68
C THR A 55 -7.41 -1.97 -2.90
N LEU A 56 -6.65 -3.07 -2.74
CA LEU A 56 -6.41 -4.01 -3.83
C LEU A 56 -7.68 -4.70 -4.33
N LEU A 57 -8.66 -4.95 -3.45
CA LEU A 57 -9.95 -5.51 -3.83
C LEU A 57 -10.79 -4.51 -4.65
N LYS A 58 -10.69 -3.21 -4.37
CA LYS A 58 -11.38 -2.17 -5.17
C LYS A 58 -10.88 -2.09 -6.60
N ALA A 59 -9.59 -2.34 -6.84
CA ALA A 59 -9.00 -2.37 -8.19
C ALA A 59 -9.47 -3.56 -9.05
N ARG A 60 -10.22 -4.50 -8.48
CA ARG A 60 -10.74 -5.69 -9.17
C ARG A 60 -12.16 -5.50 -9.73
N ILE A 61 -12.82 -4.40 -9.40
CA ILE A 61 -14.18 -4.05 -9.83
C ILE A 61 -14.05 -3.04 -10.97
#